data_AF-A0A7S3C774-F1
#
_entry.id   AF-A0A7S3C774-F1
#
_cell.length_a   1.000
_cell.length_b   1.000
_cell.length_c   1.000
_cell.angle_alpha   90.00
_cell.angle_beta   90.00
_cell.angle_gamma   90.00
#
_symmetry.space_group_name_H-M   'P 1'
#
loop_
_entity.id
_entity.type
_entity.pdbx_description
1 polymer ?
#
loop_
_entity_poly.entity_id
_entity_poly.type
_entity_poly.pdbx_seq_one_letter_code
_entity_poly.pdbx_strand_id
1 'polypeptide(L)'
;EGVVVRLPGGDETTIGCTDVLVAAGVWSSLMAPYFGLPENAWPITGIKSTHVIWKNESGSGRDAIRDDPAALFCAEEPNGTHLELYPRSNGDLYACGIGGSDYVEDRTRLAEGGDCETPSRVKADVSRVKAAQKSAGILSSLLAAEPEHVGVCIRPCPP
;
A
#
# COMPACT_ATOMS: atom_id res chain seq x y z
N GLU A 1 20.39 -27.46 -15.36
CA GLU A 1 19.48 -27.12 -14.24
C GLU A 1 18.83 -25.77 -14.54
N GLY A 2 17.59 -25.58 -14.11
CA GLY A 2 16.83 -24.37 -14.39
C GLY A 2 15.42 -24.45 -13.81
N VAL A 3 14.66 -23.38 -13.93
CA VAL A 3 13.27 -23.30 -13.48
C VAL A 3 12.35 -23.33 -14.69
N VAL A 4 11.31 -24.13 -14.61
CA VAL A 4 10.21 -24.12 -15.59
C VAL A 4 9.29 -22.96 -15.24
N VAL A 5 9.11 -22.04 -16.19
CA VAL A 5 8.23 -20.87 -16.04
C VAL A 5 7.21 -20.87 -17.17
N ARG A 6 6.01 -20.35 -16.88
CA ARG A 6 5.00 -20.01 -17.88
C ARG A 6 4.65 -18.55 -17.72
N LEU A 7 4.96 -17.74 -18.74
CA LEU A 7 4.58 -16.33 -18.78
C LEU A 7 3.12 -16.19 -19.21
N PRO A 8 2.42 -15.11 -18.82
CA PRO A 8 1.04 -14.87 -19.26
C PRO A 8 0.90 -14.95 -20.79
N GLY A 9 0.01 -15.83 -21.26
CA GLY A 9 -0.25 -16.01 -22.70
C GLY A 9 0.86 -16.73 -23.49
N GLY A 10 1.86 -17.29 -22.83
CA GLY A 10 2.96 -18.03 -23.46
C GLY A 10 2.97 -19.51 -23.12
N ASP A 11 3.79 -20.25 -23.87
CA ASP A 11 4.11 -21.66 -23.58
C ASP A 11 5.06 -21.77 -22.39
N GLU A 12 5.15 -22.98 -21.82
CA GLU A 12 6.17 -23.28 -20.81
C GLU A 12 7.58 -23.19 -21.41
N THR A 13 8.47 -22.56 -20.67
CA THR A 13 9.89 -22.45 -21.05
C THR A 13 10.78 -22.70 -19.83
N THR A 14 11.97 -23.22 -20.07
CA THR A 14 12.97 -23.42 -19.01
C THR A 14 13.98 -22.29 -19.04
N ILE A 15 14.11 -21.58 -17.92
CA ILE A 15 15.14 -20.56 -17.72
C ILE A 15 16.29 -21.22 -16.95
N GLY A 16 17.45 -21.34 -17.60
CA GLY A 16 18.68 -21.80 -16.97
C GLY A 16 19.15 -20.81 -15.90
N CYS A 17 19.30 -21.27 -14.67
CA CYS A 17 19.74 -20.47 -13.53
C CYS A 17 20.31 -21.37 -12.43
N THR A 18 21.15 -20.78 -11.57
CA THR A 18 21.66 -21.41 -10.34
C THR A 18 20.82 -21.04 -9.12
N ASP A 19 20.29 -19.82 -9.12
CA ASP A 19 19.59 -19.20 -7.99
C ASP A 19 18.31 -18.52 -8.47
N VAL A 20 17.29 -18.48 -7.59
CA VAL A 20 15.99 -17.88 -7.87
C VAL A 20 15.63 -16.90 -6.75
N LEU A 21 15.36 -15.65 -7.12
CA LEU A 21 14.86 -14.62 -6.20
C LEU A 21 13.38 -14.37 -6.47
N VAL A 22 12.53 -14.60 -5.46
CA VAL A 22 11.10 -14.29 -5.52
C VAL A 22 10.83 -12.95 -4.85
N ALA A 23 10.77 -11.88 -5.66
CA ALA A 23 10.57 -10.50 -5.22
C ALA A 23 9.16 -9.97 -5.55
N ALA A 24 8.13 -10.80 -5.39
CA ALA A 24 6.74 -10.46 -5.69
C ALA A 24 5.98 -9.80 -4.53
N GLY A 25 6.69 -9.19 -3.57
CA GLY A 25 6.07 -8.57 -2.39
C GLY A 25 5.28 -9.58 -1.55
N VAL A 26 4.05 -9.23 -1.17
CA VAL A 26 3.17 -10.13 -0.40
C VAL A 26 2.81 -11.40 -1.17
N TRP A 27 2.71 -11.33 -2.50
CA TRP A 27 2.40 -12.48 -3.36
C TRP A 27 3.52 -13.50 -3.42
N SER A 28 4.73 -13.16 -2.95
CA SER A 28 5.79 -14.15 -2.75
C SER A 28 5.29 -15.32 -1.88
N SER A 29 4.40 -15.09 -0.92
CA SER A 29 3.82 -16.15 -0.08
C SER A 29 3.20 -17.30 -0.90
N LEU A 30 2.62 -17.02 -2.07
CA LEU A 30 1.94 -18.01 -2.93
C LEU A 30 2.91 -18.91 -3.70
N MET A 31 4.20 -18.59 -3.71
CA MET A 31 5.17 -19.24 -4.58
C MET A 31 5.83 -20.47 -3.94
N ALA A 32 5.68 -20.70 -2.63
CA ALA A 32 6.30 -21.84 -1.95
C ALA A 32 5.97 -23.22 -2.59
N PRO A 33 4.71 -23.53 -2.97
CA PRO A 33 4.37 -24.79 -3.63
C PRO A 33 5.06 -24.99 -4.98
N TYR A 34 5.41 -23.92 -5.70
CA TYR A 34 6.13 -24.00 -6.98
C TYR A 34 7.56 -24.56 -6.80
N PHE A 35 8.10 -24.50 -5.57
CA PHE A 35 9.39 -25.06 -5.20
C PHE A 35 9.28 -26.38 -4.42
N GLY A 36 8.09 -27.00 -4.39
CA GLY A 36 7.85 -28.23 -3.64
C GLY A 36 7.85 -28.04 -2.13
N LEU A 37 7.72 -26.80 -1.65
CA LEU A 37 7.65 -26.48 -0.22
C LEU A 37 6.19 -26.44 0.26
N PRO A 38 5.94 -26.66 1.57
CA PRO A 38 4.62 -26.43 2.16
C PRO A 38 4.15 -24.99 1.94
N GLU A 39 2.83 -24.77 1.80
CA GLU A 39 2.26 -23.44 1.57
C GLU A 39 2.69 -22.42 2.64
N ASN A 40 2.76 -22.84 3.90
CA ASN A 40 3.15 -21.99 5.03
C ASN A 40 4.68 -21.79 5.18
N ALA A 41 5.51 -22.31 4.27
CA ALA A 41 6.96 -22.20 4.37
C ALA A 41 7.44 -20.74 4.32
N TRP A 42 6.72 -19.87 3.61
CA TRP A 42 7.00 -18.42 3.53
C TRP A 42 5.86 -17.63 4.18
N PRO A 43 5.88 -17.47 5.53
CA PRO A 43 4.79 -16.87 6.30
C PRO A 43 4.84 -15.33 6.22
N ILE A 44 4.56 -14.77 5.04
CA ILE A 44 4.47 -13.33 4.84
C ILE A 44 3.01 -12.92 5.02
N THR A 45 2.74 -12.00 5.94
CA THR A 45 1.41 -11.38 6.11
C THR A 45 1.32 -10.11 5.26
N GLY A 46 0.22 -9.93 4.53
CA GLY A 46 -0.05 -8.66 3.86
C GLY A 46 -0.63 -7.64 4.82
N ILE A 47 -0.24 -6.38 4.70
CA ILE A 47 -0.94 -5.28 5.37
C ILE A 47 -1.45 -4.34 4.29
N LYS A 48 -2.77 -4.32 4.10
CA LYS A 48 -3.45 -3.41 3.19
C LYS A 48 -3.73 -2.10 3.91
N SER A 49 -3.30 -1.00 3.32
CA SER A 49 -3.45 0.35 3.90
C SER A 49 -3.94 1.34 2.85
N THR A 50 -4.85 2.21 3.25
CA THR A 50 -5.32 3.34 2.44
C THR A 50 -4.40 4.54 2.68
N HIS A 51 -4.24 5.39 1.68
CA HIS A 51 -3.53 6.66 1.79
C HIS A 51 -4.22 7.72 0.93
N VAL A 52 -3.90 8.98 1.19
CA VAL A 52 -4.44 10.11 0.45
C VAL A 52 -3.34 11.08 0.06
N ILE A 53 -3.57 11.86 -1.00
CA ILE A 53 -2.67 12.94 -1.41
C ILE A 53 -3.50 14.20 -1.60
N TRP A 54 -3.05 15.26 -0.94
CA TRP A 54 -3.47 16.62 -1.20
C TRP A 54 -2.49 17.27 -2.18
N LYS A 55 -2.93 17.51 -3.41
CA LYS A 55 -2.06 18.08 -4.46
C LYS A 55 -1.77 19.55 -4.21
N ASN A 56 -0.55 19.98 -4.50
CA ASN A 56 -0.21 21.40 -4.45
C ASN A 56 -0.50 22.06 -5.81
N GLU A 57 -1.78 22.36 -6.05
CA GLU A 57 -2.19 23.13 -7.23
C GLU A 57 -1.92 24.63 -7.02
N SER A 58 -1.68 25.36 -8.11
CA SER A 58 -1.47 26.81 -8.06
C SER A 58 -2.66 27.51 -7.40
N GLY A 59 -2.38 28.31 -6.37
CA GLY A 59 -3.43 29.02 -5.61
C GLY A 59 -4.08 28.19 -4.51
N SER A 60 -3.63 26.95 -4.24
CA SER A 60 -4.11 26.12 -3.12
C SER A 60 -3.69 26.63 -1.74
N GLY A 61 -2.77 27.61 -1.68
CA GLY A 61 -2.20 28.11 -0.42
C GLY A 61 -1.23 27.12 0.25
N ARG A 62 -0.86 26.02 -0.43
CA ARG A 62 0.05 24.98 0.08
C ARG A 62 1.50 25.19 -0.35
N ASP A 63 1.85 26.35 -0.92
CA ASP A 63 3.23 26.69 -1.31
C ASP A 63 4.23 26.55 -0.15
N ALA A 64 3.79 26.84 1.08
CA ALA A 64 4.61 26.65 2.28
C ALA A 64 5.08 25.18 2.48
N ILE A 65 4.29 24.19 2.06
CA ILE A 65 4.67 22.76 2.13
C ILE A 65 5.86 22.47 1.21
N ARG A 66 5.93 23.15 0.06
CA ARG A 66 7.05 23.04 -0.88
C ARG A 66 8.28 23.78 -0.37
N ASP A 67 8.09 25.00 0.14
CA ASP A 67 9.18 25.92 0.43
C ASP A 67 9.86 25.62 1.78
N ASP A 68 9.13 25.06 2.76
CA ASP A 68 9.66 24.63 4.06
C ASP A 68 8.99 23.32 4.55
N PRO A 69 9.38 22.16 4.00
CA PRO A 69 8.70 20.90 4.29
C PRO A 69 9.05 20.35 5.68
N ALA A 70 8.03 20.05 6.48
CA ALA A 70 8.14 19.25 7.70
C ALA A 70 7.16 18.08 7.69
N ALA A 71 7.65 16.90 8.07
CA ALA A 71 6.79 15.75 8.33
C ALA A 71 6.12 15.90 9.70
N LEU A 72 4.86 15.47 9.81
CA LEU A 72 4.07 15.54 11.04
C LEU A 72 3.56 14.15 11.40
N PHE A 73 3.74 13.78 12.66
CA PHE A 73 3.34 12.48 13.20
C PHE A 73 2.48 12.71 14.44
N CYS A 74 1.22 12.27 14.36
CA CYS A 74 0.32 12.27 15.49
C CYS A 74 0.19 10.87 16.08
N ALA A 75 0.11 10.79 17.42
CA ALA A 75 -0.36 9.59 18.08
C ALA A 75 -1.80 9.27 17.62
N GLU A 76 -2.24 8.03 17.85
CA GLU A 76 -3.60 7.64 17.51
C GLU A 76 -4.62 8.51 18.25
N GLU A 77 -5.54 9.09 17.49
CA GLU A 77 -6.61 9.95 18.00
C GLU A 77 -8.00 9.27 17.92
N PRO A 78 -9.07 9.82 18.52
CA PRO A 78 -10.38 9.17 18.61
C PRO A 78 -11.07 8.73 17.30
N ASN A 79 -10.71 9.26 16.12
CA ASN A 79 -11.17 8.73 14.83
C ASN A 79 -10.33 7.52 14.36
N GLY A 80 -9.43 6.99 15.21
CA GLY A 80 -8.57 5.84 14.94
C GLY A 80 -7.46 6.13 13.94
N THR A 81 -7.06 7.40 13.82
CA THR A 81 -6.03 7.86 12.89
C THR A 81 -4.75 8.10 13.68
N HIS A 82 -3.63 7.51 13.26
CA HIS A 82 -2.30 7.87 13.74
C HIS A 82 -1.64 8.69 12.62
N LEU A 83 -2.16 9.90 12.43
CA LEU A 83 -1.98 10.67 11.21
C LEU A 83 -0.49 10.96 10.95
N GLU A 84 0.01 10.50 9.81
CA GLU A 84 1.37 10.77 9.35
C GLU A 84 1.30 11.56 8.04
N LEU A 85 1.79 12.80 8.06
CA LEU A 85 1.78 13.71 6.91
C LEU A 85 3.21 13.89 6.40
N TYR A 86 3.40 13.70 5.09
CA TYR A 86 4.68 13.76 4.41
C TYR A 86 4.61 14.74 3.24
N PRO A 87 5.28 15.89 3.34
CA PRO A 87 5.54 16.75 2.20
C PRO A 87 6.35 15.98 1.14
N ARG A 88 5.91 16.04 -0.11
CA ARG A 88 6.63 15.47 -1.26
C ARG A 88 7.46 16.55 -1.93
N SER A 89 8.48 16.13 -2.68
CA SER A 89 9.39 17.04 -3.40
C SER A 89 8.71 17.95 -4.44
N ASN A 90 7.52 17.59 -4.89
CA ASN A 90 6.68 18.41 -5.78
C ASN A 90 5.71 19.33 -5.04
N GLY A 91 5.76 19.37 -3.69
CA GLY A 91 4.88 20.15 -2.84
C GLY A 91 3.57 19.46 -2.45
N ASP A 92 3.23 18.33 -3.05
CA ASP A 92 2.05 17.55 -2.63
C ASP A 92 2.21 17.07 -1.19
N LEU A 93 1.10 16.95 -0.47
CA LEU A 93 1.08 16.38 0.87
C LEU A 93 0.51 14.96 0.81
N TYR A 94 1.36 13.97 1.06
CA TYR A 94 0.96 12.58 1.22
C TYR A 94 0.57 12.33 2.67
N ALA A 95 -0.51 11.58 2.90
CA ALA A 95 -0.83 11.09 4.23
C ALA A 95 -0.95 9.57 4.26
N CYS A 96 -0.21 8.97 5.18
CA CYS A 96 -0.43 7.60 5.62
C CYS A 96 -0.68 7.57 7.12
N GLY A 97 -0.79 6.38 7.69
CA GLY A 97 -1.25 6.22 9.07
C GLY A 97 -2.71 6.64 9.27
N ILE A 98 -3.53 6.56 8.22
CA ILE A 98 -4.94 6.96 8.31
C ILE A 98 -5.83 5.91 8.99
N GLY A 99 -5.24 4.94 9.70
CA GLY A 99 -5.95 3.90 10.46
C GLY A 99 -6.63 2.82 9.61
N GLY A 100 -7.11 1.77 10.29
CA GLY A 100 -7.91 0.70 9.67
C GLY A 100 -7.15 -0.20 8.71
N SER A 101 -5.85 -0.44 8.96
CA SER A 101 -5.09 -1.37 8.14
C SER A 101 -5.66 -2.79 8.26
N ASP A 102 -5.79 -3.45 7.11
CA ASP A 102 -6.39 -4.79 6.97
C ASP A 102 -5.27 -5.82 6.78
N TYR A 103 -5.18 -6.74 7.75
CA TYR A 103 -4.19 -7.81 7.76
C TYR A 103 -4.67 -8.95 6.87
N VAL A 104 -3.96 -9.15 5.76
CA VAL A 104 -4.22 -10.19 4.77
C VAL A 104 -3.40 -11.42 5.13
N GLU A 105 -3.89 -12.16 6.12
CA GLU A 105 -3.33 -13.45 6.55
C GLU A 105 -3.89 -14.63 5.73
N ASP A 106 -5.16 -14.51 5.31
CA ASP A 106 -5.82 -15.48 4.45
C ASP A 106 -5.27 -15.39 3.02
N ARG A 107 -4.49 -16.40 2.62
CA ARG A 107 -3.85 -16.51 1.31
C ARG A 107 -4.85 -16.59 0.16
N THR A 108 -6.07 -17.04 0.40
CA THR A 108 -7.11 -17.10 -0.65
C THR A 108 -7.46 -15.70 -1.18
N ARG A 109 -7.25 -14.67 -0.36
CA ARG A 109 -7.42 -13.26 -0.78
C ARG A 109 -6.36 -12.82 -1.80
N LEU A 110 -5.16 -13.40 -1.74
CA LEU A 110 -4.05 -13.13 -2.67
C LEU A 110 -4.07 -14.06 -3.90
N ALA A 111 -4.73 -15.20 -3.81
CA ALA A 111 -4.84 -16.18 -4.88
C ALA A 111 -5.84 -15.74 -5.97
N GLU A 112 -5.89 -16.49 -7.07
CA GLU A 112 -6.82 -16.27 -8.19
C GLU A 112 -8.26 -16.14 -7.69
N GLY A 113 -8.95 -15.07 -8.11
CA GLY A 113 -10.31 -14.77 -7.67
C GLY A 113 -10.42 -13.95 -6.38
N GLY A 114 -9.35 -13.85 -5.59
CA GLY A 114 -9.30 -13.09 -4.33
C GLY A 114 -9.41 -11.57 -4.50
N ASP A 115 -9.78 -10.86 -3.44
CA ASP A 115 -9.92 -9.39 -3.46
C ASP A 115 -8.57 -8.66 -3.54
N CYS A 116 -7.48 -9.34 -3.23
CA CYS A 116 -6.10 -8.87 -3.29
C CYS A 116 -5.25 -9.64 -4.32
N GLU A 117 -5.87 -10.35 -5.26
CA GLU A 117 -5.18 -11.17 -6.28
C GLU A 117 -4.16 -10.36 -7.09
N THR A 118 -4.49 -9.13 -7.47
CA THR A 118 -3.60 -8.22 -8.20
C THR A 118 -3.60 -6.84 -7.55
N PRO A 119 -2.55 -6.02 -7.75
CA PRO A 119 -2.51 -4.64 -7.23
C PRO A 119 -3.75 -3.82 -7.61
N SER A 120 -4.30 -4.01 -8.81
CA SER A 120 -5.51 -3.31 -9.30
C SER A 120 -6.81 -3.72 -8.61
N ARG A 121 -6.85 -4.92 -8.02
CA ARG A 121 -8.02 -5.43 -7.30
C ARG A 121 -8.09 -4.92 -5.87
N VAL A 122 -6.93 -4.62 -5.26
CA VAL A 122 -6.86 -4.00 -3.93
C VAL A 122 -7.60 -2.65 -3.98
N LYS A 123 -8.54 -2.44 -3.04
CA LYS A 123 -9.36 -1.22 -2.94
C LYS A 123 -9.08 -0.45 -1.66
N ALA A 124 -9.08 0.87 -1.80
CA ALA A 124 -9.02 1.81 -0.69
C ALA A 124 -10.30 1.75 0.17
N ASP A 125 -10.15 2.02 1.45
CA ASP A 125 -11.25 2.18 2.39
C ASP A 125 -11.66 3.65 2.47
N VAL A 126 -12.79 3.96 1.84
CA VAL A 126 -13.35 5.32 1.79
C VAL A 126 -13.74 5.83 3.19
N SER A 127 -14.07 4.94 4.14
CA SER A 127 -14.36 5.36 5.51
C SER A 127 -13.11 5.94 6.19
N ARG A 128 -11.93 5.39 5.90
CA ARG A 128 -10.65 5.87 6.42
C ARG A 128 -10.20 7.17 5.77
N VAL A 129 -10.53 7.39 4.49
CA VAL A 129 -10.32 8.69 3.82
C VAL A 129 -11.06 9.80 4.56
N LYS A 130 -12.35 9.59 4.88
CA LYS A 130 -13.17 10.56 5.60
C LYS A 130 -12.65 10.82 7.02
N ALA A 131 -12.22 9.77 7.73
CA ALA A 131 -11.61 9.91 9.05
C ALA A 131 -10.31 10.72 9.02
N ALA A 132 -9.47 10.49 7.99
CA ALA A 132 -8.24 11.24 7.77
C ALA A 132 -8.52 12.72 7.49
N GLN A 133 -9.45 13.02 6.58
CA GLN A 133 -9.84 14.38 6.22
C GLN A 133 -10.40 15.14 7.42
N LYS A 134 -11.23 14.49 8.24
CA LYS A 134 -11.73 15.08 9.49
C LYS A 134 -10.59 15.40 10.45
N SER A 135 -9.64 14.48 10.63
CA SER A 135 -8.51 14.66 11.56
C SER A 135 -7.52 15.71 11.06
N ALA A 136 -7.16 15.68 9.78
CA ALA A 136 -6.27 16.64 9.15
C ALA A 136 -6.90 18.05 9.07
N GLY A 137 -8.22 18.12 8.85
CA GLY A 137 -8.99 19.36 8.85
C GLY A 137 -9.00 20.11 10.19
N ILE A 138 -8.77 19.42 11.31
CA ILE A 138 -8.58 20.05 12.62
C ILE A 138 -7.22 20.76 12.69
N LEU A 139 -6.19 20.19 12.06
CA LEU A 139 -4.85 20.77 12.03
C LEU A 139 -4.75 21.97 11.08
N SER A 140 -5.45 21.90 9.95
CA SER A 140 -5.46 22.98 8.95
C SER A 140 -6.71 22.93 8.08
N SER A 141 -7.33 24.10 7.85
CA SER A 141 -8.46 24.23 6.93
C SER A 141 -8.11 23.83 5.50
N LEU A 142 -6.84 23.91 5.10
CA LEU A 142 -6.35 23.46 3.78
C LEU A 142 -6.47 21.95 3.58
N LEU A 143 -6.54 21.18 4.66
CA LEU A 143 -6.65 19.72 4.67
C LEU A 143 -8.08 19.24 4.97
N ALA A 144 -9.01 20.16 5.22
CA ALA A 144 -10.43 19.85 5.34
C ALA A 144 -11.08 19.58 3.97
N ALA A 145 -10.46 20.04 2.89
CA ALA A 145 -10.88 19.72 1.53
C ALA A 145 -10.67 18.24 1.19
N GLU A 146 -11.49 17.71 0.28
CA GLU A 146 -11.34 16.34 -0.23
C GLU A 146 -9.94 16.16 -0.84
N PRO A 147 -9.24 15.06 -0.55
CA PRO A 147 -7.96 14.77 -1.19
C PRO A 147 -8.16 14.44 -2.68
N GLU A 148 -7.27 14.97 -3.51
CA GLU A 148 -7.34 14.84 -4.96
C GLU A 148 -6.89 13.45 -5.45
N HIS A 149 -6.24 12.67 -4.59
CA HIS A 149 -5.94 11.26 -4.84
C HIS A 149 -6.21 10.41 -3.60
N VAL A 150 -6.90 9.29 -3.84
CA VAL A 150 -7.06 8.20 -2.89
C VAL A 150 -6.34 7.00 -3.47
N GLY A 151 -5.41 6.45 -2.69
CA GLY A 151 -4.64 5.28 -3.07
C GLY A 151 -4.71 4.19 -2.03
N VAL A 152 -4.24 3.01 -2.43
CA VAL A 152 -4.14 1.85 -1.57
C VAL A 152 -2.85 1.12 -1.87
N CYS A 153 -2.24 0.56 -0.85
CA CYS A 153 -1.09 -0.32 -0.99
C CYS A 153 -1.30 -1.59 -0.17
N ILE A 154 -0.61 -2.65 -0.55
CA ILE A 154 -0.44 -3.84 0.27
C ILE A 154 1.06 -4.06 0.43
N ARG A 155 1.53 -4.09 1.67
CA ARG A 155 2.95 -4.28 1.99
C ARG A 155 3.17 -5.65 2.63
N PRO A 156 4.26 -6.35 2.31
CA PRO A 156 4.64 -7.54 3.04
C PRO A 156 5.07 -7.17 4.46
N CYS A 157 4.61 -7.93 5.45
CA CYS A 157 5.05 -7.87 6.83
C CYS A 157 5.61 -9.26 7.19
N PRO A 158 6.86 -9.35 7.67
CA PRO A 158 7.34 -10.59 8.26
C PRO A 158 6.53 -10.93 9.52
N PRO A 159 6.50 -12.20 9.95
CA PRO A 159 5.89 -12.61 11.21
C PRO A 159 6.59 -12.01 12.44
#